data_AF-A0A4R4XQT8-F1
#
_entry.id   AF-A0A4R4XQT8-F1
#
_cell.length_a   1.000
_cell.length_b   1.000
_cell.length_c   1.000
_cell.angle_alpha   90.00
_cell.angle_beta   90.00
_cell.angle_gamma   90.00
#
_symmetry.space_group_name_H-M   'P 1'
#
loop_
_entity.id
_entity.type
_entity.pdbx_description
1 polymer ?
#
loop_
_entity_poly.entity_id
_entity_poly.type
_entity_poly.pdbx_seq_one_letter_code
_entity_poly.pdbx_strand_id
1 'polypeptide(L)'
;PEARGADVAGTRVHSVRLPGFVVATEVVFGGDGERLVMRHDPGLTPDPYAAGTLLAIRRVAETPGVRRGLDTLLFPADAPE
;
A
#
# COMPACT_ATOMS: atom_id res chain seq x y z
N PRO A 1 -13.83 18.75 -6.49
CA PRO A 1 -13.86 18.16 -7.85
C PRO A 1 -12.79 17.07 -8.03
N GLU A 2 -11.54 17.34 -7.65
CA GLU A 2 -10.38 16.50 -8.04
C GLU A 2 -10.16 15.20 -7.24
N ALA A 3 -10.99 14.87 -6.25
CA ALA A 3 -10.91 13.54 -5.62
C ALA A 3 -12.26 13.06 -5.05
N ARG A 4 -13.39 13.49 -5.59
CA ARG A 4 -14.69 12.84 -5.36
C ARG A 4 -15.11 12.20 -6.67
N GLY A 5 -14.38 11.17 -7.05
CA GLY A 5 -14.41 10.61 -8.39
C GLY A 5 -13.55 11.44 -9.34
N ALA A 6 -12.26 11.54 -9.08
CA ALA A 6 -11.32 11.88 -10.15
C ALA A 6 -11.03 10.64 -10.99
N ASP A 7 -10.78 10.84 -12.27
CA ASP A 7 -10.22 9.80 -13.12
C ASP A 7 -8.70 9.90 -13.07
N VAL A 8 -8.05 8.80 -12.68
CA VAL A 8 -6.60 8.68 -12.65
C VAL A 8 -6.26 7.44 -13.45
N ALA A 9 -5.75 7.64 -14.68
CA ALA A 9 -5.40 6.56 -15.59
C ALA A 9 -6.53 5.52 -15.78
N GLY A 10 -7.78 5.98 -15.91
CA GLY A 10 -8.96 5.12 -16.07
C GLY A 10 -9.52 4.54 -14.77
N THR A 11 -8.92 4.88 -13.61
CA THR A 11 -9.40 4.47 -12.29
C THR A 11 -10.11 5.61 -11.58
N ARG A 12 -11.27 5.31 -10.99
CA ARG A 12 -12.07 6.29 -10.24
C ARG A 12 -11.56 6.43 -8.81
N VAL A 13 -10.94 7.56 -8.49
CA VAL A 13 -10.38 7.86 -7.16
C VAL A 13 -11.33 8.73 -6.36
N HIS A 14 -11.63 8.27 -5.16
CA HIS A 14 -12.42 9.00 -4.17
C HIS A 14 -11.58 9.18 -2.90
N SER A 15 -11.57 10.40 -2.39
CA SER A 15 -10.84 10.83 -1.22
C SER A 15 -11.83 11.41 -0.23
N VAL A 16 -11.77 10.86 0.97
CA VAL A 16 -12.69 11.15 2.05
C VAL A 16 -11.91 11.81 3.18
N ARG A 17 -12.56 12.76 3.89
CA ARG A 17 -12.02 13.41 5.09
C ARG A 17 -13.02 13.18 6.19
N LEU A 18 -12.70 12.24 7.08
CA LEU A 18 -13.57 11.82 8.17
C LEU A 18 -12.78 11.76 9.48
N PRO A 19 -13.36 12.23 10.60
CA PRO A 19 -12.81 12.00 11.92
C PRO A 19 -12.61 10.50 12.19
N GLY A 20 -11.54 10.16 12.90
CA GLY A 20 -11.20 8.77 13.25
C GLY A 20 -10.31 8.05 12.24
N PHE A 21 -10.04 8.64 11.07
CA PHE A 21 -9.06 8.11 10.11
C PHE A 21 -7.77 8.93 10.14
N VAL A 22 -6.62 8.25 10.21
CA VAL A 22 -5.31 8.88 10.01
C VAL A 22 -4.93 8.79 8.53
N VAL A 23 -4.77 7.57 8.04
CA VAL A 23 -4.59 7.27 6.61
C VAL A 23 -5.21 5.91 6.33
N ALA A 24 -6.06 5.83 5.32
CA ALA A 24 -6.61 4.56 4.89
C ALA A 24 -6.77 4.59 3.37
N THR A 25 -6.54 3.45 2.75
CA THR A 25 -6.75 3.25 1.31
C THR A 25 -7.54 2.00 1.10
N GLU A 26 -8.55 2.07 0.25
CA GLU A 26 -9.38 0.95 -0.13
C GLU A 26 -9.45 0.89 -1.64
N VAL A 27 -9.26 -0.31 -2.19
CA VAL A 27 -9.36 -0.61 -3.61
C VAL A 27 -10.44 -1.65 -3.78
N VAL A 28 -11.43 -1.32 -4.60
CA VAL A 28 -12.61 -2.16 -4.84
C VAL A 28 -12.59 -2.62 -6.28
N PHE A 29 -12.60 -3.94 -6.48
CA PHE A 29 -12.73 -4.59 -7.78
C PHE A 29 -14.10 -5.26 -7.86
N GLY A 30 -14.81 -5.07 -8.97
CA GLY A 30 -16.10 -5.70 -9.23
C GLY A 30 -16.01 -6.68 -10.40
N GLY A 31 -16.58 -7.86 -10.23
CA GLY A 31 -16.80 -8.87 -11.26
C GLY A 31 -18.28 -9.23 -11.37
N ASP A 32 -18.63 -10.18 -12.24
CA ASP A 32 -20.00 -10.66 -12.36
C ASP A 32 -20.40 -11.44 -11.09
N GLY A 33 -21.38 -10.93 -10.35
CA GLY A 33 -21.83 -11.52 -9.09
C GLY A 33 -20.85 -11.43 -7.92
N GLU A 34 -19.67 -10.82 -8.08
CA GLU A 34 -18.63 -10.79 -7.05
C GLU A 34 -17.94 -9.44 -6.87
N ARG A 35 -17.29 -9.26 -5.70
CA ARG A 35 -16.52 -8.08 -5.36
C ARG A 35 -15.35 -8.43 -4.45
N LEU A 36 -14.16 -7.94 -4.80
CA LEU A 36 -12.97 -7.97 -3.95
C LEU A 36 -12.72 -6.57 -3.39
N VAL A 37 -12.52 -6.48 -2.08
CA VAL A 37 -12.15 -5.23 -1.39
C VAL A 37 -10.81 -5.44 -0.71
N MET A 38 -9.79 -4.71 -1.15
CA MET A 38 -8.48 -4.65 -0.51
C MET A 38 -8.35 -3.34 0.25
N ARG A 39 -8.14 -3.42 1.56
CA ARG A 39 -8.08 -2.25 2.43
C ARG A 39 -6.79 -2.25 3.24
N HIS A 40 -6.09 -1.12 3.24
CA HIS A 40 -4.98 -0.85 4.14
C HIS A 40 -5.37 0.29 5.11
N ASP A 41 -5.33 -0.02 6.40
CA ASP A 41 -5.59 0.89 7.51
C ASP A 41 -4.51 0.60 8.58
N PRO A 42 -3.45 1.41 8.68
CA PRO A 42 -2.31 1.16 9.55
C PRO A 42 -2.59 1.53 11.02
N GLY A 43 -3.79 2.03 11.33
CA GLY A 43 -4.17 2.48 12.66
C GLY A 43 -3.72 3.91 12.97
N LEU A 44 -3.53 4.20 14.25
CA LEU A 44 -3.33 5.56 14.76
C LEU A 44 -1.86 5.96 14.92
N THR A 45 -0.93 4.99 14.84
CA THR A 45 0.50 5.21 15.09
C THR A 45 1.31 4.99 13.81
N PRO A 46 2.52 5.57 13.70
CA PRO A 46 3.39 5.36 12.55
C PRO A 46 4.16 4.02 12.60
N ASP A 47 3.87 3.15 13.56
CA ASP A 47 4.63 1.92 13.83
C ASP A 47 4.81 1.00 12.60
N PRO A 48 3.79 0.80 11.74
CA PRO A 48 3.96 -0.03 10.54
C PRO A 48 5.05 0.50 9.59
N TYR A 49 5.21 1.83 9.50
CA TYR A 49 6.23 2.44 8.65
C TYR A 49 7.63 2.32 9.27
N ALA A 50 7.73 2.50 10.59
CA ALA A 50 8.97 2.26 11.32
C ALA A 50 9.42 0.80 11.19
N ALA A 51 8.48 -0.16 11.25
CA ALA A 51 8.77 -1.57 11.03
C ALA A 51 9.36 -1.84 9.64
N GLY A 52 8.81 -1.20 8.59
CA GLY A 52 9.35 -1.26 7.23
C GLY A 52 10.77 -0.70 7.11
N THR A 53 11.06 0.44 7.75
CA THR A 53 12.40 1.02 7.79
C THR A 53 13.40 0.09 8.49
N LEU A 54 13.02 -0.48 9.63
CA LEU A 54 13.86 -1.42 10.37
C LEU A 54 14.12 -2.71 9.57
N LEU A 55 13.15 -3.18 8.79
CA LEU A 55 13.35 -4.28 7.85
C LEU A 55 14.43 -3.94 6.81
N ALA A 56 14.34 -2.76 6.20
CA ALA A 56 15.31 -2.31 5.21
C ALA A 56 16.73 -2.20 5.81
N ILE A 57 16.86 -1.63 7.01
CA ILE A 57 18.15 -1.54 7.72
C ILE A 57 18.75 -2.92 7.95
N ARG A 58 17.96 -3.91 8.37
CA ARG A 58 18.46 -5.28 8.61
C ARG A 58 18.93 -5.96 7.33
N ARG A 59 18.32 -5.66 6.17
CA ARG A 59 18.61 -6.31 4.88
C ARG A 59 19.67 -5.60 4.02
N VAL A 60 20.00 -4.35 4.32
CA VAL A 60 20.83 -3.51 3.43
C VAL A 60 22.23 -4.09 3.19
N ALA A 61 22.83 -4.74 4.20
CA ALA A 61 24.16 -5.34 4.07
C ALA A 61 24.19 -6.52 3.08
N GLU A 62 23.07 -7.23 2.95
CA GLU A 62 22.91 -8.40 2.06
C GLU A 62 22.41 -8.01 0.67
N THR A 63 22.01 -6.75 0.49
CA THR A 63 21.32 -6.29 -0.72
C THR A 63 22.11 -5.16 -1.40
N PRO A 64 23.28 -5.45 -2.00
CA PRO A 64 24.13 -4.43 -2.60
C PRO A 64 23.46 -3.75 -3.81
N GLY A 65 23.89 -2.52 -4.08
CA GLY A 65 23.35 -1.68 -5.14
C GLY A 65 22.14 -0.86 -4.70
N VAL A 66 21.37 -0.35 -5.68
CA VAL A 66 20.18 0.47 -5.44
C VAL A 66 18.93 -0.39 -5.60
N ARG A 67 18.12 -0.46 -4.54
CA ARG A 67 16.79 -1.07 -4.57
C ARG A 67 15.73 0.02 -4.44
N ARG A 68 14.65 -0.09 -5.21
CA ARG A 68 13.49 0.82 -5.16
C ARG A 68 12.27 -0.02 -4.79
N GLY A 69 11.48 0.48 -3.84
CA GLY A 69 10.31 -0.24 -3.33
C GLY A 69 10.66 -1.22 -2.20
N LEU A 70 9.90 -1.16 -1.11
CA LEU A 70 10.07 -2.07 0.05
C LEU A 70 9.58 -3.49 -0.28
N ASP A 71 8.68 -3.62 -1.26
CA ASP A 71 8.21 -4.88 -1.84
C ASP A 71 9.37 -5.77 -2.30
N THR A 72 10.44 -5.20 -2.87
CA THR A 72 11.63 -5.98 -3.28
C THR A 72 12.35 -6.68 -2.13
N LEU A 73 12.11 -6.25 -0.88
CA LEU A 73 12.65 -6.88 0.34
C LEU A 73 11.61 -7.75 1.06
N LEU A 74 10.32 -7.57 0.76
CA LEU A 74 9.19 -8.31 1.35
C LEU A 74 8.83 -9.55 0.52
N PHE A 75 8.85 -9.41 -0.79
CA PHE A 75 8.50 -10.42 -1.78
C PHE A 75 9.65 -10.53 -2.80
N PRO A 76 10.77 -11.16 -2.43
CA PRO A 76 11.88 -11.37 -3.35
C PRO A 76 11.38 -12.11 -4.60
N ALA A 77 11.91 -11.77 -5.77
CA ALA A 77 11.53 -12.40 -7.04
C ALA A 77 11.77 -13.93 -7.08
N ASP A 78 12.55 -14.45 -6.14
CA ASP A 78 12.88 -15.85 -5.97
C ASP A 78 11.96 -16.55 -4.92
N ALA A 79 10.97 -15.84 -4.38
CA ALA A 79 9.99 -16.42 -3.47
C ALA A 79 9.11 -17.41 -4.25
N PRO A 80 8.92 -18.65 -3.77
CA PRO A 80 8.04 -19.60 -4.43
C PRO A 80 6.61 -19.03 -4.46
N GLU A 81 5.97 -19.11 -5.64
CA GLU A 81 4.53 -18.85 -5.81
C GLU A 81 3.67 -19.72 -4.89
#